data_AF-A0A8H5KDK5-F1
#
_entry.id   AF-A0A8H5KDK5-F1
#
_cell.length_a   1.000
_cell.length_b   1.000
_cell.length_c   1.000
_cell.angle_alpha   90.00
_cell.angle_beta   90.00
_cell.angle_gamma   90.00
#
_symmetry.space_group_name_H-M   'P 1'
#
loop_
_entity.id
_entity.type
_entity.pdbx_description
1 polymer ?
#
loop_
_entity_poly.entity_id
_entity_poly.type
_entity_poly.pdbx_seq_one_letter_code
_entity_poly.pdbx_strand_id
1 'polypeptide(L)'
;MSPHHPPDPSRFSGQNWVERLQFIRKYIDYLGGDASVKWKEKLDIAYEETMEGLQKAGRIQVSKHWLAYEADRLAWEKFVSDQPSMVIEWPWKHQTDTPDDIKEGVSATYQKWRLDRGLPICDTPEAFGSKEAIVLSLSQRHTAWDQLFHRRDFKAPITGPFQIAIPAWVDLETLVFAGGDYLLNTINNEIVPPHLAVSWHNEDKPYITLVVGFSPTSCVDPWSEQARYSLKYLWHSIVDWVTGAYHGETMTLETYLRIRKAVPSADPQYIDPVESAVESFNSIQEDVLGFKEQARKNREFLDHCRSDVLEIIQKPFSEAKAELTSWILRDENAMKERTETAHEIWVSSTTNERTIQEVCAWAWGIVVEAV
;
A
#
# COMPACT_ATOMS: atom_id res chain seq x y z
N MET A 1 -50.54 -28.22 -20.86
CA MET A 1 -49.26 -27.68 -20.39
C MET A 1 -48.32 -27.70 -21.59
N SER A 2 -47.89 -26.54 -22.09
CA SER A 2 -46.96 -26.51 -23.23
C SER A 2 -45.70 -27.29 -22.88
N PRO A 3 -45.14 -28.08 -23.82
CA PRO A 3 -43.87 -28.74 -23.57
C PRO A 3 -42.84 -27.63 -23.36
N HIS A 4 -42.32 -27.49 -22.13
CA HIS A 4 -41.19 -26.62 -21.89
C HIS A 4 -40.03 -27.20 -22.68
N HIS A 5 -39.70 -26.57 -23.80
CA HIS A 5 -38.47 -26.87 -24.52
C HIS A 5 -37.30 -26.30 -23.71
N PRO A 6 -36.14 -26.98 -23.69
CA PRO A 6 -34.94 -26.42 -23.07
C PRO A 6 -34.62 -25.06 -23.71
N PRO A 7 -34.06 -24.10 -22.94
CA PRO A 7 -33.68 -22.81 -23.51
C PRO A 7 -32.69 -23.02 -24.66
N ASP A 8 -32.89 -22.26 -25.74
CA ASP A 8 -32.05 -22.32 -26.94
C ASP A 8 -30.75 -21.53 -26.71
N PRO A 9 -29.57 -22.19 -26.71
CA PRO A 9 -28.29 -21.54 -26.43
C PRO A 9 -27.87 -20.56 -27.52
N SER A 10 -28.40 -20.65 -28.75
CA SER A 10 -28.08 -19.70 -29.83
C SER A 10 -28.56 -18.27 -29.56
N ARG A 11 -29.45 -18.10 -28.57
CA ARG A 11 -29.98 -16.80 -28.11
C ARG A 11 -29.09 -16.11 -27.07
N PHE A 12 -27.98 -16.72 -26.69
CA PHE A 12 -27.09 -16.23 -25.65
C PHE A 12 -25.64 -16.26 -26.14
N SER A 13 -24.92 -15.16 -25.94
CA SER A 13 -23.50 -15.10 -26.17
C SER A 13 -22.74 -15.75 -25.01
N GLY A 14 -21.92 -16.77 -25.31
CA GLY A 14 -21.04 -17.40 -24.33
C GLY A 14 -19.92 -16.49 -23.84
N GLN A 15 -19.54 -15.48 -24.63
CA GLN A 15 -18.53 -14.48 -24.24
C GLN A 15 -19.09 -13.46 -23.24
N ASN A 16 -20.38 -13.12 -23.36
CA ASN A 16 -21.03 -12.23 -22.41
C ASN A 16 -21.38 -12.99 -21.13
N TRP A 17 -20.65 -12.72 -20.05
CA TRP A 17 -20.88 -13.28 -18.71
C TRP A 17 -22.36 -13.27 -18.30
N VAL A 18 -23.05 -12.15 -18.52
CA VAL A 18 -24.44 -11.98 -18.09
C VAL A 18 -25.36 -12.90 -18.88
N GLU A 19 -25.20 -12.96 -20.20
CA GLU A 19 -26.04 -13.82 -21.05
C GLU A 19 -25.77 -15.30 -20.79
N ARG A 20 -24.50 -15.68 -20.58
CA ARG A 20 -24.12 -17.05 -20.23
C ARG A 20 -24.75 -17.49 -18.91
N LEU A 21 -24.66 -16.68 -17.86
CA LEU A 21 -25.32 -16.98 -16.59
C LEU A 21 -26.85 -17.05 -16.72
N GLN A 22 -27.45 -16.19 -17.55
CA GLN A 22 -28.88 -16.24 -17.80
C GLN A 22 -29.30 -17.54 -18.48
N PHE A 23 -28.51 -18.04 -19.44
CA PHE A 23 -28.75 -19.34 -20.06
C PHE A 23 -28.65 -20.46 -19.02
N ILE A 24 -27.55 -20.53 -18.28
CA ILE A 24 -27.30 -21.55 -17.26
C ILE A 24 -28.45 -21.59 -16.26
N ARG A 25 -28.85 -20.43 -15.73
CA ARG A 25 -29.95 -20.31 -14.78
C ARG A 25 -31.27 -20.82 -15.39
N LYS A 26 -31.64 -20.36 -16.60
CA LYS A 26 -32.87 -20.81 -17.26
C LYS A 26 -32.87 -22.32 -17.52
N TYR A 27 -31.71 -22.90 -17.79
CA TYR A 27 -31.57 -24.32 -18.03
C TYR A 27 -31.71 -25.13 -16.74
N ILE A 28 -31.07 -24.69 -15.66
CA ILE A 28 -31.21 -25.29 -14.32
C ILE A 28 -32.67 -25.21 -13.85
N ASP A 29 -33.32 -24.06 -14.04
CA ASP A 29 -34.73 -23.87 -13.68
C ASP A 29 -35.64 -24.80 -14.49
N TYR A 30 -35.30 -25.05 -15.76
CA TYR A 30 -36.01 -26.00 -16.63
C TYR A 30 -35.91 -27.45 -16.13
N LEU A 31 -34.72 -27.86 -15.67
CA LEU A 31 -34.52 -29.21 -15.10
C LEU A 31 -35.29 -29.40 -13.78
N GLY A 32 -35.47 -28.32 -13.02
CA GLY A 32 -36.22 -28.31 -11.77
C GLY A 32 -35.58 -29.17 -10.67
N GLY A 33 -36.36 -29.50 -9.63
CA GLY A 33 -35.90 -30.35 -8.53
C GLY A 33 -34.71 -29.76 -7.77
N ASP A 34 -33.66 -30.56 -7.58
CA ASP A 34 -32.44 -30.20 -6.86
C ASP A 34 -31.32 -29.68 -7.77
N ALA A 35 -31.61 -29.40 -9.05
CA ALA A 35 -30.61 -28.99 -10.04
C ALA A 35 -29.82 -27.74 -9.62
N SER A 36 -30.46 -26.77 -8.95
CA SER A 36 -29.79 -25.54 -8.51
C SER A 36 -28.75 -25.80 -7.40
N VAL A 37 -29.05 -26.73 -6.49
CA VAL A 37 -28.11 -27.13 -5.41
C VAL A 37 -26.92 -27.85 -6.01
N LYS A 38 -27.19 -28.86 -6.86
CA LYS A 38 -26.15 -29.62 -7.57
C LYS A 38 -25.27 -28.72 -8.42
N TRP A 39 -25.85 -27.78 -9.16
CA TRP A 39 -25.09 -26.82 -9.95
C TRP A 39 -24.11 -26.02 -9.09
N LYS A 40 -24.57 -25.48 -7.96
CA LYS A 40 -23.72 -24.71 -7.06
C LYS A 40 -22.53 -25.54 -6.54
N GLU A 41 -22.79 -26.78 -6.12
CA GLU A 41 -21.72 -27.70 -5.68
C GLU A 41 -20.70 -27.98 -6.79
N LYS A 42 -21.16 -28.19 -8.04
CA LYS A 42 -20.25 -28.38 -9.18
C LYS A 42 -19.47 -27.11 -9.52
N LEU A 43 -20.07 -25.94 -9.38
CA LEU A 43 -19.43 -24.66 -9.62
C LEU A 43 -18.32 -24.39 -8.60
N ASP A 44 -18.57 -24.67 -7.31
CA ASP A 44 -17.56 -24.51 -6.25
C ASP A 44 -16.35 -25.44 -6.51
N ILE A 45 -16.60 -26.70 -6.87
CA ILE A 45 -15.54 -27.67 -7.25
C ILE A 45 -14.78 -27.19 -8.49
N ALA A 46 -15.49 -26.71 -9.52
CA ALA A 46 -14.86 -26.25 -10.75
C ALA A 46 -13.95 -25.04 -10.54
N TYR A 47 -14.35 -24.10 -9.68
CA TYR A 47 -13.52 -22.98 -9.28
C TYR A 47 -12.24 -23.45 -8.60
N GLU A 48 -12.33 -24.34 -7.60
CA GLU A 48 -11.16 -24.86 -6.89
C GLU A 48 -10.19 -25.57 -7.85
N GLU A 49 -10.68 -26.50 -8.69
CA GLU A 49 -9.85 -27.24 -9.64
C GLU A 49 -9.18 -26.32 -10.67
N THR A 50 -9.90 -25.32 -11.18
CA THR A 50 -9.34 -24.37 -12.15
C THR A 50 -8.22 -23.53 -11.51
N MET A 51 -8.43 -23.05 -10.28
CA MET A 51 -7.44 -22.24 -9.56
C MET A 51 -6.21 -23.06 -9.15
N GLU A 52 -6.37 -24.32 -8.75
CA GLU A 52 -5.25 -25.24 -8.55
C GLU A 52 -4.46 -25.48 -9.85
N GLY A 53 -5.15 -25.66 -10.97
CA GLY A 53 -4.53 -25.82 -12.28
C GLY A 53 -3.67 -24.61 -12.68
N LEU A 54 -4.18 -23.39 -12.45
CA LEU A 54 -3.44 -22.14 -12.66
C LEU A 54 -2.20 -22.06 -11.77
N GLN A 55 -2.32 -22.43 -10.49
CA GLN A 55 -1.20 -22.43 -9.55
C GLN A 55 -0.10 -23.42 -9.97
N LYS A 56 -0.47 -24.64 -10.38
CA LYS A 56 0.47 -25.65 -10.91
C LYS A 56 1.16 -25.18 -12.19
N ALA A 57 0.48 -24.37 -13.01
CA ALA A 57 1.03 -23.75 -14.21
C ALA A 57 1.89 -22.50 -13.92
N GLY A 58 2.10 -22.13 -12.65
CA GLY A 58 2.89 -20.96 -12.26
C GLY A 58 2.20 -19.62 -12.54
N ARG A 59 0.89 -19.62 -12.84
CA ARG A 59 0.15 -18.39 -13.14
C ARG A 59 -0.15 -17.64 -11.85
N ILE A 60 0.43 -16.45 -11.70
CA ILE A 60 0.21 -15.59 -10.54
C ILE A 60 -1.05 -14.75 -10.69
N GLN A 61 -1.36 -14.34 -11.93
CA GLN A 61 -2.56 -13.57 -12.28
C GLN A 61 -3.36 -14.29 -13.35
N VAL A 62 -4.66 -14.00 -13.40
CA VAL A 62 -5.56 -14.55 -14.40
C VAL A 62 -6.66 -13.55 -14.72
N SER A 63 -7.08 -13.50 -15.98
CA SER A 63 -8.25 -12.75 -16.43
C SER A 63 -9.50 -13.17 -15.66
N LYS A 64 -10.24 -12.17 -15.15
CA LYS A 64 -11.54 -12.38 -14.47
C LYS A 64 -12.54 -13.11 -15.38
N HIS A 65 -12.61 -12.72 -16.65
CA HIS A 65 -13.55 -13.26 -17.62
C HIS A 65 -13.19 -14.70 -18.00
N TRP A 66 -11.90 -14.96 -18.20
CA TRP A 66 -11.41 -16.29 -18.49
C TRP A 66 -11.73 -17.27 -17.36
N LEU A 67 -11.37 -16.93 -16.11
CA LEU A 67 -11.58 -17.82 -14.96
C LEU A 67 -13.07 -18.14 -14.79
N ALA A 68 -13.93 -17.14 -14.90
CA ALA A 68 -15.36 -17.32 -14.72
C ALA A 68 -15.96 -18.23 -15.82
N TYR A 69 -15.53 -18.06 -17.07
CA TYR A 69 -15.96 -18.92 -18.17
C TYR A 69 -15.48 -20.36 -17.98
N GLU A 70 -14.21 -20.55 -17.63
CA GLU A 70 -13.63 -21.88 -17.48
C GLU A 70 -14.26 -22.65 -16.32
N ALA A 71 -14.53 -21.96 -15.20
CA ALA A 71 -15.28 -22.52 -14.07
C ALA A 71 -16.71 -22.91 -14.49
N ASP A 72 -17.44 -22.06 -15.23
CA ASP A 72 -18.79 -22.38 -15.71
C ASP A 72 -18.78 -23.60 -16.66
N ARG A 73 -17.82 -23.65 -17.59
CA ARG A 73 -17.67 -24.76 -18.55
C ARG A 73 -17.41 -26.08 -17.83
N LEU A 74 -16.44 -26.08 -16.91
CA LEU A 74 -16.06 -27.26 -16.15
C LEU A 74 -17.18 -27.71 -15.20
N ALA A 75 -17.89 -26.77 -14.58
CA ALA A 75 -19.07 -27.06 -13.77
C ALA A 75 -20.17 -27.72 -14.60
N TRP A 76 -20.40 -27.23 -15.83
CA TRP A 76 -21.36 -27.80 -16.77
C TRP A 76 -21.02 -29.22 -17.19
N GLU A 77 -19.77 -29.49 -17.55
CA GLU A 77 -19.32 -30.85 -17.92
C GLU A 77 -19.51 -31.85 -16.78
N LYS A 78 -19.20 -31.44 -15.54
CA LYS A 78 -19.45 -32.27 -14.36
C LYS A 78 -20.94 -32.46 -14.11
N PHE A 79 -21.73 -31.41 -14.28
CA PHE A 79 -23.18 -31.46 -14.10
C PHE A 79 -23.86 -32.38 -15.14
N VAL A 80 -23.43 -32.33 -16.41
CA VAL A 80 -23.88 -33.21 -17.50
C VAL A 80 -23.48 -34.66 -17.23
N SER A 81 -22.26 -34.90 -16.76
CA SER A 81 -21.74 -36.25 -16.51
C SER A 81 -22.56 -37.04 -15.49
N ASP A 82 -23.17 -36.34 -14.52
CA ASP A 82 -24.07 -36.95 -13.55
C ASP A 82 -25.45 -37.29 -14.14
N GLN A 83 -25.84 -36.68 -15.28
CA GLN A 83 -27.16 -36.80 -15.91
C GLN A 83 -27.11 -36.78 -17.46
N PRO A 84 -26.44 -37.74 -18.11
CA PRO A 84 -26.09 -37.67 -19.53
C PRO A 84 -27.29 -37.71 -20.49
N SER A 85 -28.46 -38.17 -20.06
CA SER A 85 -29.65 -38.30 -20.91
C SER A 85 -30.53 -37.03 -20.95
N MET A 86 -30.25 -36.01 -20.14
CA MET A 86 -31.12 -34.84 -19.98
C MET A 86 -30.45 -33.49 -20.27
N VAL A 87 -29.14 -33.44 -20.43
CA VAL A 87 -28.39 -32.18 -20.52
C VAL A 87 -27.70 -32.06 -21.88
N ILE A 88 -27.79 -30.88 -22.49
CA ILE A 88 -27.05 -30.58 -23.72
C ILE A 88 -25.56 -30.40 -23.43
N GLU A 89 -24.71 -30.70 -24.40
CA GLU A 89 -23.28 -30.36 -24.33
C GLU A 89 -23.08 -28.84 -24.16
N TRP A 90 -21.94 -28.45 -23.60
CA TRP A 90 -21.56 -27.05 -23.48
C TRP A 90 -21.64 -26.35 -24.85
N PRO A 91 -22.52 -25.36 -25.02
CA PRO A 91 -22.92 -24.93 -26.37
C PRO A 91 -21.93 -23.97 -27.03
N TRP A 92 -20.98 -23.41 -26.28
CA TRP A 92 -20.03 -22.42 -26.80
C TRP A 92 -18.64 -23.04 -26.92
N LYS A 93 -18.23 -23.39 -28.14
CA LYS A 93 -16.97 -24.11 -28.42
C LYS A 93 -15.74 -23.21 -28.63
N HIS A 94 -15.93 -21.90 -28.64
CA HIS A 94 -14.86 -20.93 -28.93
C HIS A 94 -14.77 -19.89 -27.83
N GLN A 95 -13.71 -19.97 -27.03
CA GLN A 95 -13.27 -18.87 -26.18
C GLN A 95 -12.07 -18.19 -26.86
N THR A 96 -12.14 -16.86 -26.97
CA THR A 96 -11.06 -16.03 -27.53
C THR A 96 -10.06 -15.58 -26.48
N ASP A 97 -10.51 -15.52 -25.23
CA ASP A 97 -9.74 -14.98 -24.13
C ASP A 97 -8.75 -16.05 -23.65
N THR A 98 -7.53 -15.60 -23.39
CA THR A 98 -6.50 -16.44 -22.75
C THR A 98 -6.47 -16.13 -21.25
N PRO A 99 -5.93 -17.04 -20.42
CA PRO A 99 -5.71 -16.75 -18.99
C PRO A 99 -4.99 -15.42 -18.75
N ASP A 100 -4.15 -14.99 -19.69
CA ASP A 100 -3.31 -13.80 -19.59
C ASP A 100 -3.96 -12.52 -20.12
N ASP A 101 -5.15 -12.60 -20.75
CA ASP A 101 -5.83 -11.41 -21.29
C ASP A 101 -6.55 -10.61 -20.20
N ILE A 102 -5.75 -9.91 -19.39
CA ILE A 102 -6.18 -9.13 -18.22
C ILE A 102 -6.64 -7.70 -18.56
N LYS A 103 -6.93 -7.39 -19.83
CA LYS A 103 -7.37 -6.05 -20.26
C LYS A 103 -8.59 -5.54 -19.50
N GLU A 104 -9.49 -6.46 -19.15
CA GLU A 104 -10.72 -6.17 -18.38
C GLU A 104 -10.56 -6.43 -16.87
N GLY A 105 -9.33 -6.68 -16.43
CA GLY A 105 -8.96 -6.82 -15.02
C GLY A 105 -8.61 -8.25 -14.59
N VAL A 106 -7.86 -8.31 -13.49
CA VAL A 106 -7.47 -9.57 -12.82
C VAL A 106 -8.63 -10.12 -12.01
N SER A 107 -8.73 -11.44 -11.93
CA SER A 107 -9.72 -12.13 -11.11
C SER A 107 -9.50 -11.90 -9.61
N ALA A 108 -10.34 -11.08 -8.98
CA ALA A 108 -10.38 -10.91 -7.52
C ALA A 108 -10.63 -12.25 -6.79
N THR A 109 -11.39 -13.16 -7.40
CA THR A 109 -11.63 -14.51 -6.86
C THR A 109 -10.33 -15.31 -6.75
N TYR A 110 -9.50 -15.29 -7.80
CA TYR A 110 -8.22 -16.01 -7.79
C TYR A 110 -7.21 -15.35 -6.86
N GLN A 111 -7.16 -14.01 -6.82
CA GLN A 111 -6.31 -13.28 -5.89
C GLN A 111 -6.65 -13.63 -4.44
N LYS A 112 -7.94 -13.61 -4.07
CA LYS A 112 -8.39 -14.02 -2.74
C LYS A 112 -8.01 -15.46 -2.43
N TRP A 113 -8.29 -16.39 -3.36
CA TRP A 113 -7.96 -17.80 -3.20
C TRP A 113 -6.45 -18.05 -2.94
N ARG A 114 -5.59 -17.29 -3.62
CA ARG A 114 -4.13 -17.33 -3.43
C ARG A 114 -3.73 -16.78 -2.06
N LEU A 115 -4.28 -15.64 -1.65
CA LEU A 115 -4.02 -15.03 -0.34
C LEU A 115 -4.46 -15.93 0.82
N ASP A 116 -5.64 -16.54 0.72
CA ASP A 116 -6.16 -17.49 1.73
C ASP A 116 -5.22 -18.71 1.91
N ARG A 117 -4.30 -18.94 0.97
CA ARG A 117 -3.30 -20.02 0.95
C ARG A 117 -1.86 -19.52 1.12
N GLY A 118 -1.66 -18.24 1.42
CA GLY A 118 -0.33 -17.64 1.58
C GLY A 118 0.50 -17.58 0.28
N LEU A 119 -0.15 -17.58 -0.88
CA LEU A 119 0.51 -17.51 -2.19
C LEU A 119 0.60 -16.05 -2.69
N PRO A 120 1.69 -15.66 -3.39
CA PRO A 120 1.86 -14.30 -3.90
C PRO A 120 0.91 -14.00 -5.06
N ILE A 121 0.49 -12.74 -5.25
CA ILE A 121 -0.42 -12.30 -6.35
C ILE A 121 0.23 -11.33 -7.35
N CYS A 122 1.54 -11.08 -7.23
CA CYS A 122 2.37 -10.37 -8.20
C CYS A 122 3.70 -11.11 -8.42
N ASP A 123 4.31 -10.93 -9.60
CA ASP A 123 5.65 -11.43 -9.88
C ASP A 123 6.66 -10.67 -9.01
N THR A 124 7.23 -11.35 -8.02
CA THR A 124 8.42 -10.90 -7.29
C THR A 124 9.65 -11.45 -8.01
N PRO A 125 10.54 -10.61 -8.57
CA PRO A 125 11.86 -11.06 -9.00
C PRO A 125 12.70 -11.44 -7.77
N GLU A 126 13.40 -12.57 -7.87
CA GLU A 126 14.29 -13.12 -6.84
C GLU A 126 15.50 -12.20 -6.54
N ALA A 127 15.57 -11.79 -5.27
CA ALA A 127 16.68 -11.57 -4.33
C ALA A 127 17.79 -10.50 -4.50
N PHE A 128 17.89 -9.63 -3.46
CA PHE A 128 19.10 -9.38 -2.63
C PHE A 128 18.72 -8.81 -1.23
N GLY A 129 19.21 -9.41 -0.13
CA GLY A 129 18.99 -8.99 1.28
C GLY A 129 18.04 -9.91 2.07
N SER A 130 18.20 -10.04 3.40
CA SER A 130 17.57 -11.12 4.19
C SER A 130 16.03 -11.10 4.27
N LYS A 131 15.37 -10.03 3.82
CA LYS A 131 13.96 -9.97 3.40
C LYS A 131 13.86 -8.96 2.25
N GLU A 132 13.15 -9.30 1.18
CA GLU A 132 13.06 -8.49 -0.03
C GLU A 132 12.14 -7.27 0.18
N ALA A 133 12.52 -6.13 -0.41
CA ALA A 133 11.64 -4.97 -0.52
C ALA A 133 10.36 -5.36 -1.27
N ILE A 134 9.19 -4.99 -0.74
CA ILE A 134 7.91 -5.34 -1.33
C ILE A 134 7.80 -4.68 -2.72
N VAL A 135 7.65 -5.46 -3.78
CA VAL A 135 7.50 -4.90 -5.13
C VAL A 135 6.07 -4.36 -5.32
N LEU A 136 5.96 -3.04 -5.42
CA LEU A 136 4.68 -2.35 -5.57
C LEU A 136 4.37 -2.11 -7.05
N SER A 137 3.19 -2.56 -7.49
CA SER A 137 2.76 -2.56 -8.90
C SER A 137 2.93 -1.19 -9.57
N LEU A 138 3.85 -1.12 -10.54
CA LEU A 138 4.11 0.10 -11.30
C LEU A 138 2.89 0.55 -12.10
N SER A 139 2.12 -0.37 -12.70
CA SER A 139 0.94 -0.03 -13.51
C SER A 139 -0.17 0.60 -12.67
N GLN A 140 -0.39 0.10 -11.45
CA GLN A 140 -1.35 0.69 -10.52
C GLN A 140 -0.88 2.08 -10.05
N ARG A 141 0.41 2.21 -9.68
CA ARG A 141 1.00 3.49 -9.29
C ARG A 141 0.91 4.53 -10.42
N HIS A 142 1.24 4.15 -11.65
CA HIS A 142 1.17 5.03 -12.82
C HIS A 142 -0.25 5.52 -13.09
N THR A 143 -1.23 4.60 -13.05
CA THR A 143 -2.63 4.98 -13.27
C THR A 143 -3.14 5.89 -12.14
N ALA A 144 -2.80 5.61 -10.88
CA ALA A 144 -3.16 6.47 -9.76
C ALA A 144 -2.48 7.85 -9.85
N TRP A 145 -1.22 7.89 -10.29
CA TRP A 145 -0.46 9.13 -10.49
C TRP A 145 -1.11 10.03 -11.54
N ASP A 146 -1.46 9.46 -12.70
CA ASP A 146 -2.13 10.20 -13.76
C ASP A 146 -3.46 10.82 -13.29
N GLN A 147 -4.19 10.11 -12.45
CA GLN A 147 -5.46 10.58 -11.90
C GLN A 147 -5.29 11.66 -10.83
N LEU A 148 -4.25 11.57 -9.99
CA LEU A 148 -4.04 12.45 -8.84
C LEU A 148 -3.21 13.70 -9.19
N PHE A 149 -2.31 13.60 -10.17
CA PHE A 149 -1.33 14.63 -10.54
C PHE A 149 -1.37 15.01 -12.02
N HIS A 150 -2.43 14.62 -12.75
CA HIS A 150 -2.74 15.08 -14.11
C HIS A 150 -1.58 14.89 -15.12
N ARG A 151 -0.93 13.71 -15.11
CA ARG A 151 0.17 13.35 -16.03
C ARG A 151 1.36 14.33 -16.03
N ARG A 152 1.71 14.85 -14.85
CA ARG A 152 2.90 15.70 -14.70
C ARG A 152 4.17 14.91 -14.98
N ASP A 153 5.10 15.53 -15.71
CA ASP A 153 6.45 15.01 -15.92
C ASP A 153 7.21 14.84 -14.59
N PHE A 154 8.03 13.80 -14.52
CA PHE A 154 8.89 13.57 -13.37
C PHE A 154 10.09 14.52 -13.38
N LYS A 155 10.36 15.13 -12.24
CA LYS A 155 11.54 15.94 -11.98
C LYS A 155 12.17 15.47 -10.68
N ALA A 156 13.50 15.38 -10.65
CA ALA A 156 14.23 15.02 -9.44
C ALA A 156 13.76 15.91 -8.26
N PRO A 157 13.48 15.32 -7.09
CA PRO A 157 13.82 13.96 -6.68
C PRO A 157 12.75 12.91 -7.04
N ILE A 158 11.64 13.30 -7.66
CA ILE A 158 10.60 12.35 -8.07
C ILE A 158 11.09 11.59 -9.30
N THR A 159 11.40 10.30 -9.13
CA THR A 159 11.95 9.43 -10.18
C THR A 159 10.88 8.63 -10.92
N GLY A 160 9.63 8.68 -10.45
CA GLY A 160 8.49 8.02 -11.08
C GLY A 160 7.21 8.11 -10.25
N PRO A 161 6.16 7.38 -10.64
CA PRO A 161 4.86 7.41 -9.95
C PRO A 161 4.99 7.01 -8.48
N PHE A 162 4.81 7.95 -7.55
CA PHE A 162 4.99 7.72 -6.12
C PHE A 162 6.38 7.16 -5.76
N GLN A 163 7.41 7.63 -6.45
CA GLN A 163 8.82 7.31 -6.22
C GLN A 163 9.61 8.58 -5.95
N ILE A 164 10.38 8.58 -4.85
CA ILE A 164 11.23 9.70 -4.47
C ILE A 164 12.64 9.19 -4.13
N ALA A 165 13.64 9.73 -4.82
CA ALA A 165 15.04 9.41 -4.62
C ALA A 165 15.60 10.14 -3.40
N ILE A 166 16.33 9.45 -2.55
CA ILE A 166 16.98 10.00 -1.36
C ILE A 166 18.51 9.97 -1.57
N PRO A 167 19.23 11.09 -1.36
CA PRO A 167 20.68 11.15 -1.44
C PRO A 167 21.38 10.18 -0.50
N ALA A 168 22.48 9.57 -0.97
CA ALA A 168 23.29 8.62 -0.20
C ALA A 168 23.91 9.17 1.10
N TRP A 169 23.95 10.50 1.28
CA TRP A 169 24.47 11.09 2.50
C TRP A 169 23.45 11.11 3.65
N VAL A 170 22.16 10.93 3.36
CA VAL A 170 21.09 10.75 4.35
C VAL A 170 21.26 9.38 4.99
N ASP A 171 21.19 9.33 6.32
CA ASP A 171 21.44 8.11 7.11
C ASP A 171 20.22 7.18 7.12
N LEU A 172 19.94 6.55 5.98
CA LEU A 172 18.79 5.66 5.81
C LEU A 172 18.87 4.42 6.71
N GLU A 173 20.07 3.98 7.08
CA GLU A 173 20.25 2.86 8.00
C GLU A 173 19.63 3.16 9.35
N THR A 174 19.80 4.37 9.88
CA THR A 174 19.17 4.78 11.14
C THR A 174 17.72 5.23 10.93
N LEU A 175 17.45 5.98 9.86
CA LEU A 175 16.20 6.72 9.68
C LEU A 175 15.06 5.88 9.08
N VAL A 176 15.38 4.83 8.32
CA VAL A 176 14.40 3.97 7.62
C VAL A 176 14.50 2.51 8.02
N PHE A 177 15.70 2.01 8.33
CA PHE A 177 15.93 0.58 8.57
C PHE A 177 16.10 0.23 10.07
N ALA A 178 16.76 1.09 10.85
CA ALA A 178 17.23 0.81 12.22
C ALA A 178 17.99 -0.53 12.35
N GLY A 179 18.92 -0.82 11.44
CA GLY A 179 19.72 -2.06 11.47
C GLY A 179 19.04 -3.28 10.83
N GLY A 180 18.00 -3.09 10.00
CA GLY A 180 17.30 -4.14 9.24
C GLY A 180 15.96 -3.68 8.67
N ASP A 181 15.03 -4.59 8.36
CA ASP A 181 13.70 -4.22 7.86
C ASP A 181 12.67 -3.98 8.98
N TYR A 182 13.10 -3.82 10.23
CA TYR A 182 12.20 -3.77 11.38
C TYR A 182 11.24 -2.57 11.29
N LEU A 183 11.76 -1.38 10.98
CA LEU A 183 10.95 -0.18 10.85
C LEU A 183 9.98 -0.25 9.67
N LEU A 184 10.43 -0.71 8.49
CA LEU A 184 9.55 -0.88 7.33
C LEU A 184 8.46 -1.92 7.57
N ASN A 185 8.78 -3.02 8.25
CA ASN A 185 7.76 -4.00 8.66
C ASN A 185 6.75 -3.36 9.63
N THR A 186 7.21 -2.57 10.59
CA THR A 186 6.32 -1.87 11.53
C THR A 186 5.43 -0.86 10.80
N ILE A 187 6.00 -0.08 9.88
CA ILE A 187 5.27 0.86 9.01
C ILE A 187 4.15 0.13 8.25
N ASN A 188 4.49 -0.96 7.55
CA ASN A 188 3.57 -1.68 6.69
C ASN A 188 2.51 -2.50 7.46
N ASN A 189 2.82 -2.97 8.67
CA ASN A 189 1.93 -3.84 9.43
C ASN A 189 1.05 -3.08 10.45
N GLU A 190 1.52 -1.93 10.98
CA GLU A 190 0.87 -1.26 12.12
C GLU A 190 0.44 0.19 11.87
N ILE A 191 1.13 0.87 10.94
CA ILE A 191 0.98 2.33 10.78
C ILE A 191 0.17 2.67 9.54
N VAL A 192 0.60 2.20 8.37
CA VAL A 192 -0.07 2.53 7.10
C VAL A 192 -1.38 1.73 6.94
N PRO A 193 -2.36 2.25 6.20
CA PRO A 193 -3.57 1.50 5.89
C PRO A 193 -3.25 0.15 5.22
N PRO A 194 -3.93 -0.96 5.56
CA PRO A 194 -3.59 -2.30 5.07
C PRO A 194 -3.60 -2.51 3.55
N HIS A 195 -4.18 -1.58 2.80
CA HIS A 195 -4.21 -1.60 1.34
C HIS A 195 -3.07 -0.84 0.68
N LEU A 196 -2.21 -0.21 1.47
CA LEU A 196 -1.03 0.50 1.02
C LEU A 196 0.22 -0.16 1.59
N ALA A 197 1.34 0.12 0.96
CA ALA A 197 2.64 -0.27 1.47
C ALA A 197 3.68 0.79 1.08
N VAL A 198 4.71 0.88 1.92
CA VAL A 198 5.95 1.61 1.68
C VAL A 198 7.05 0.59 1.41
N SER A 199 7.81 0.83 0.36
CA SER A 199 8.92 0.00 -0.06
C SER A 199 10.09 0.86 -0.52
N TRP A 200 11.15 0.22 -0.98
CA TRP A 200 12.34 0.89 -1.48
C TRP A 200 13.00 0.09 -2.61
N HIS A 201 13.82 0.74 -3.43
CA HIS A 201 14.77 0.08 -4.31
C HIS A 201 16.05 0.91 -4.45
N ASN A 202 17.13 0.27 -4.89
CA ASN A 202 18.45 0.89 -5.13
C ASN A 202 18.90 0.67 -6.58
N GLU A 203 17.93 0.65 -7.50
CA GLU A 203 18.20 0.59 -8.94
C GLU A 203 18.80 1.92 -9.43
N ASP A 204 18.40 3.04 -8.81
CA ASP A 204 18.79 4.40 -9.19
C ASP A 204 20.10 4.84 -8.51
N LYS A 205 21.16 4.04 -8.58
CA LYS A 205 22.46 4.42 -7.97
C LYS A 205 22.92 5.80 -8.48
N PRO A 206 23.38 6.72 -7.61
CA PRO A 206 23.78 6.52 -6.21
C PRO A 206 22.65 6.71 -5.16
N TYR A 207 21.38 6.72 -5.54
CA TYR A 207 20.25 7.01 -4.66
C TYR A 207 19.54 5.74 -4.19
N ILE A 208 18.92 5.83 -3.02
CA ILE A 208 17.88 4.88 -2.61
C ILE A 208 16.54 5.55 -2.87
N THR A 209 15.65 4.87 -3.57
CA THR A 209 14.33 5.39 -3.91
C THR A 209 13.29 4.78 -2.99
N LEU A 210 12.54 5.60 -2.25
CA LEU A 210 11.34 5.17 -1.54
C LEU A 210 10.16 5.11 -2.50
N VAL A 211 9.33 4.09 -2.33
CA VAL A 211 8.16 3.83 -3.18
C VAL A 211 6.92 3.69 -2.31
N VAL A 212 5.85 4.37 -2.69
CA VAL A 212 4.52 4.19 -2.10
C VAL A 212 3.59 3.58 -3.13
N GLY A 213 2.75 2.64 -2.71
CA GLY A 213 1.81 2.00 -3.62
C GLY A 213 0.82 1.12 -2.89
N PHE A 214 0.05 0.36 -3.67
CA PHE A 214 -0.91 -0.58 -3.13
C PHE A 214 -0.21 -1.84 -2.62
N SER A 215 -0.64 -2.29 -1.45
CA SER A 215 -0.14 -3.52 -0.87
C SER A 215 -0.48 -4.71 -1.76
N PRO A 216 0.48 -5.59 -2.09
CA PRO A 216 0.20 -6.81 -2.85
C PRO A 216 -0.61 -7.83 -2.04
N THR A 217 -0.83 -7.63 -0.74
CA THR A 217 -1.59 -8.56 0.09
C THR A 217 -3.04 -8.12 0.33
N SER A 218 -3.49 -7.06 -0.34
CA SER A 218 -4.80 -6.46 -0.12
C SER A 218 -5.69 -6.51 -1.37
N CYS A 219 -6.97 -6.81 -1.17
CA CYS A 219 -7.98 -6.89 -2.23
C CYS A 219 -8.80 -5.60 -2.39
N VAL A 220 -8.31 -4.45 -1.91
CA VAL A 220 -9.03 -3.18 -2.05
C VAL A 220 -9.01 -2.73 -3.50
N ASP A 221 -10.17 -2.27 -3.99
CA ASP A 221 -10.24 -1.59 -5.28
C ASP A 221 -9.37 -0.32 -5.23
N PRO A 222 -8.24 -0.28 -5.96
CA PRO A 222 -7.35 0.88 -5.99
C PRO A 222 -8.07 2.13 -6.52
N TRP A 223 -9.23 1.96 -7.17
CA TRP A 223 -10.03 3.04 -7.72
C TRP A 223 -11.10 3.57 -6.77
N SER A 224 -11.26 2.96 -5.59
CA SER A 224 -12.15 3.53 -4.57
C SER A 224 -11.63 4.90 -4.09
N GLU A 225 -12.54 5.83 -3.83
CA GLU A 225 -12.19 7.18 -3.35
C GLU A 225 -11.35 7.13 -2.07
N GLN A 226 -11.68 6.20 -1.17
CA GLN A 226 -10.95 5.98 0.07
C GLN A 226 -9.50 5.52 -0.15
N ALA A 227 -9.28 4.60 -1.08
CA ALA A 227 -7.94 4.09 -1.38
C ALA A 227 -7.07 5.19 -2.03
N ARG A 228 -7.67 5.99 -2.91
CA ARG A 228 -7.01 7.16 -3.51
C ARG A 228 -6.65 8.23 -2.49
N TYR A 229 -7.57 8.56 -1.58
CA TYR A 229 -7.32 9.54 -0.52
C TYR A 229 -6.18 9.06 0.39
N SER A 230 -6.22 7.79 0.79
CA SER A 230 -5.19 7.18 1.63
C SER A 230 -3.82 7.18 0.94
N LEU A 231 -3.76 6.84 -0.35
CA LEU A 231 -2.53 6.85 -1.14
C LEU A 231 -1.95 8.27 -1.24
N LYS A 232 -2.80 9.26 -1.54
CA LYS A 232 -2.38 10.66 -1.61
C LYS A 232 -1.85 11.14 -0.25
N TYR A 233 -2.57 10.86 0.83
CA TYR A 233 -2.16 11.26 2.18
C TYR A 233 -0.82 10.63 2.60
N LEU A 234 -0.65 9.33 2.34
CA LEU A 234 0.61 8.63 2.62
C LEU A 234 1.75 9.21 1.79
N TRP A 235 1.53 9.43 0.50
CA TRP A 235 2.52 10.04 -0.38
C TRP A 235 2.98 11.41 0.09
N HIS A 236 2.05 12.30 0.45
CA HIS A 236 2.40 13.61 1.02
C HIS A 236 3.22 13.45 2.30
N SER A 237 2.84 12.50 3.18
CA SER A 237 3.58 12.27 4.42
C SER A 237 5.00 11.73 4.18
N ILE A 238 5.20 10.87 3.18
CA ILE A 238 6.55 10.43 2.77
C ILE A 238 7.35 11.60 2.22
N VAL A 239 6.77 12.41 1.35
CA VAL A 239 7.45 13.55 0.76
C VAL A 239 7.84 14.58 1.82
N ASP A 240 6.93 14.93 2.73
CA ASP A 240 7.20 15.86 3.83
C ASP A 240 8.38 15.34 4.69
N TRP A 241 8.38 14.05 5.01
CA TRP A 241 9.47 13.42 5.76
C TRP A 241 10.80 13.43 5.00
N VAL A 242 10.80 13.09 3.71
CA VAL A 242 12.02 13.11 2.88
C VAL A 242 12.60 14.53 2.80
N THR A 243 11.73 15.53 2.63
CA THR A 243 12.12 16.94 2.66
C THR A 243 12.73 17.33 4.01
N GLY A 244 12.16 16.89 5.13
CA GLY A 244 12.77 17.08 6.45
C GLY A 244 14.15 16.44 6.56
N ALA A 245 14.30 15.19 6.08
CA ALA A 245 15.58 14.48 6.05
C ALA A 245 16.65 15.21 5.20
N TYR A 246 16.24 15.87 4.11
CA TYR A 246 17.14 16.74 3.32
C TYR A 246 17.67 17.93 4.12
N HIS A 247 16.90 18.44 5.07
CA HIS A 247 17.30 19.54 5.94
C HIS A 247 18.00 19.04 7.22
N GLY A 248 18.28 17.73 7.30
CA GLY A 248 19.01 17.12 8.41
C GLY A 248 18.14 16.83 9.63
N GLU A 249 16.82 16.74 9.48
CA GLU A 249 15.96 16.21 10.53
C GLU A 249 16.34 14.75 10.88
N THR A 250 16.15 14.39 12.15
CA THR A 250 16.63 13.13 12.72
C THR A 250 15.55 12.08 12.96
N MET A 251 14.29 12.47 12.78
CA MET A 251 13.15 11.60 13.06
C MET A 251 13.09 10.44 12.08
N THR A 252 12.92 9.22 12.61
CA THR A 252 12.72 8.03 11.77
C THR A 252 11.42 8.14 10.99
N LEU A 253 11.38 7.51 9.81
CA LEU A 253 10.17 7.48 8.98
C LEU A 253 9.00 6.84 9.73
N GLU A 254 9.28 5.81 10.52
CA GLU A 254 8.30 5.10 11.34
C GLU A 254 7.66 6.02 12.38
N THR A 255 8.48 6.73 13.18
CA THR A 255 7.98 7.71 14.16
C THR A 255 7.19 8.81 13.47
N TYR A 256 7.69 9.36 12.36
CA TYR A 256 7.02 10.42 11.63
C TYR A 256 5.62 9.98 11.14
N LEU A 257 5.51 8.80 10.53
CA LEU A 257 4.23 8.28 10.07
C LEU A 257 3.27 7.97 11.22
N ARG A 258 3.79 7.56 12.39
CA ARG A 258 2.98 7.38 13.60
C ARG A 258 2.39 8.70 14.10
N ILE A 259 3.18 9.78 14.07
CA ILE A 259 2.69 11.12 14.38
C ILE A 259 1.59 11.52 13.40
N ARG A 260 1.79 11.32 12.08
CA ARG A 260 0.79 11.65 11.06
C ARG A 260 -0.51 10.87 11.24
N LYS A 261 -0.42 9.60 11.65
CA LYS A 261 -1.58 8.77 11.99
C LYS A 261 -2.32 9.31 13.22
N ALA A 262 -1.60 9.66 14.28
CA ALA A 262 -2.17 10.15 15.53
C ALA A 262 -2.72 11.58 15.42
N VAL A 263 -2.06 12.43 14.63
CA VAL A 263 -2.42 13.84 14.43
C VAL A 263 -2.54 14.12 12.92
N PRO A 264 -3.67 13.73 12.30
CA PRO A 264 -3.86 13.96 10.88
C PRO A 264 -3.85 15.45 10.56
N SER A 265 -2.94 15.86 9.67
CA SER A 265 -2.93 17.23 9.16
C SER A 265 -4.26 17.55 8.47
N ALA A 266 -4.77 18.77 8.68
CA ALA A 266 -5.95 19.25 7.98
C ALA A 266 -5.66 19.32 6.48
N ASP A 267 -6.41 18.51 5.73
CA ASP A 267 -6.38 18.28 4.28
C ASP A 267 -5.13 18.74 3.49
N PRO A 268 -4.33 17.83 2.90
CA PRO A 268 -3.16 18.15 2.07
C PRO A 268 -3.41 18.97 0.78
N GLN A 269 -4.53 19.68 0.67
CA GLN A 269 -4.95 20.39 -0.55
C GLN A 269 -4.09 21.61 -0.91
N TYR A 270 -3.32 22.19 0.03
CA TYR A 270 -2.69 23.50 -0.20
C TYR A 270 -1.24 23.45 -0.69
N ILE A 271 -0.51 22.35 -0.50
CA ILE A 271 0.89 22.24 -0.91
C ILE A 271 1.03 21.06 -1.85
N ASP A 272 1.53 21.34 -3.05
CA ASP A 272 1.87 20.32 -4.02
C ASP A 272 3.15 19.59 -3.57
N PRO A 273 3.06 18.31 -3.20
CA PRO A 273 4.21 17.59 -2.65
C PRO A 273 5.32 17.47 -3.68
N VAL A 274 4.99 17.41 -4.98
CA VAL A 274 5.99 17.28 -6.04
C VAL A 274 6.80 18.56 -6.15
N GLU A 275 6.15 19.72 -6.11
CA GLU A 275 6.84 21.01 -6.18
C GLU A 275 7.72 21.23 -4.94
N SER A 276 7.18 20.98 -3.74
CA SER A 276 7.94 21.06 -2.48
C SER A 276 9.17 20.16 -2.47
N ALA A 277 9.05 18.91 -2.95
CA ALA A 277 10.17 17.98 -3.04
C ALA A 277 11.25 18.47 -4.01
N VAL A 278 10.85 19.01 -5.18
CA VAL A 278 11.77 19.54 -6.21
C VAL A 278 12.51 20.77 -5.69
N GLU A 279 11.81 21.72 -5.08
CA GLU A 279 12.43 22.93 -4.51
C GLU A 279 13.44 22.57 -3.42
N SER A 280 13.05 21.70 -2.50
CA SER A 280 13.93 21.23 -1.42
C SER A 280 15.13 20.48 -1.96
N PHE A 281 14.94 19.63 -2.97
CA PHE A 281 16.04 18.92 -3.62
C PHE A 281 17.00 19.87 -4.33
N ASN A 282 16.51 20.90 -5.01
CA ASN A 282 17.36 21.89 -5.66
C ASN A 282 18.18 22.68 -4.62
N SER A 283 17.56 23.07 -3.51
CA SER A 283 18.25 23.77 -2.43
C SER A 283 19.41 22.94 -1.87
N ILE A 284 19.22 21.63 -1.65
CA ILE A 284 20.34 20.78 -1.18
C ILE A 284 21.43 20.58 -2.23
N GLN A 285 21.11 20.60 -3.53
CA GLN A 285 22.13 20.46 -4.57
C GLN A 285 23.06 21.68 -4.62
N GLU A 286 22.58 22.85 -4.20
CA GLU A 286 23.38 24.08 -4.13
C GLU A 286 24.43 24.04 -3.00
N ASP A 287 24.17 23.34 -1.89
CA ASP A 287 25.09 23.21 -0.75
C ASP A 287 25.04 21.83 -0.04
N VAL A 288 25.37 20.76 -0.77
CA VAL A 288 25.34 19.39 -0.24
C VAL A 288 26.20 19.24 1.02
N LEU A 289 27.34 19.92 1.10
CA LEU A 289 28.25 19.82 2.24
C LEU A 289 27.68 20.52 3.49
N GLY A 290 27.05 21.69 3.33
CA GLY A 290 26.38 22.39 4.42
C GLY A 290 25.23 21.57 5.02
N PHE A 291 24.35 21.01 4.18
CA PHE A 291 23.26 20.16 4.64
C PHE A 291 23.74 18.87 5.32
N LYS A 292 24.78 18.23 4.77
CA LYS A 292 25.39 17.04 5.40
C LYS A 292 25.97 17.37 6.78
N GLU A 293 26.64 18.51 6.91
CA GLU A 293 27.20 18.97 8.18
C GLU A 293 26.10 19.33 9.18
N GLN A 294 25.02 19.96 8.73
CA GLN A 294 23.84 20.24 9.55
C GLN A 294 23.20 18.95 10.07
N ALA A 295 22.99 17.96 9.20
CA ALA A 295 22.45 16.65 9.59
C ALA A 295 23.35 15.91 10.60
N ARG A 296 24.68 16.11 10.54
CA ARG A 296 25.61 15.57 11.54
C ARG A 296 25.43 16.29 12.88
N LYS A 297 25.40 17.63 12.88
CA LYS A 297 25.21 18.45 14.09
C LYS A 297 23.88 18.14 14.79
N ASN A 298 22.80 18.00 14.04
CA ASN A 298 21.49 17.66 14.58
C ASN A 298 21.51 16.29 15.29
N ARG A 299 22.15 15.27 14.69
CA ARG A 299 22.32 13.95 15.32
C ARG A 299 23.14 14.01 16.60
N GLU A 300 24.26 14.72 16.57
CA GLU A 300 25.11 14.89 17.76
C GLU A 300 24.39 15.64 18.88
N PHE A 301 23.59 16.65 18.53
CA PHE A 301 22.77 17.38 19.48
C PHE A 301 21.69 16.49 20.09
N LEU A 302 20.99 15.71 19.26
CA LEU A 302 20.00 14.74 19.73
C LEU A 302 20.61 13.72 20.68
N ASP A 303 21.76 13.15 20.32
CA ASP A 303 22.46 12.18 21.17
C ASP A 303 22.95 12.79 22.48
N HIS A 304 23.41 14.04 22.45
CA HIS A 304 23.79 14.78 23.64
C HIS A 304 22.61 14.97 24.61
N CYS A 305 21.43 15.32 24.08
CA CYS A 305 20.23 15.54 24.88
C CYS A 305 19.49 14.25 25.28
N ARG A 306 19.78 13.12 24.61
CA ARG A 306 19.00 11.88 24.70
C ARG A 306 18.83 11.38 26.13
N SER A 307 19.91 11.30 26.91
CA SER A 307 19.86 10.77 28.27
C SER A 307 18.98 11.60 29.19
N ASP A 308 19.16 12.93 29.16
CA ASP A 308 18.41 13.87 29.99
C ASP A 308 16.91 13.80 29.68
N VAL A 309 16.55 13.84 28.39
CA VAL A 309 15.14 13.79 27.99
C VAL A 309 14.52 12.45 28.37
N LEU A 310 15.22 11.33 28.17
CA LEU A 310 14.74 10.00 28.55
C LEU A 310 14.48 9.89 30.06
N GLU A 311 15.34 10.50 30.89
CA GLU A 311 15.13 10.54 32.34
C GLU A 311 13.86 11.33 32.71
N ILE A 312 13.62 12.46 32.04
CA ILE A 312 12.45 13.31 32.34
C ILE A 312 11.15 12.63 31.90
N ILE A 313 11.09 12.01 30.71
CA ILE A 313 9.85 11.41 30.19
C ILE A 313 9.43 10.12 30.89
N GLN A 314 10.29 9.55 31.74
CA GLN A 314 9.92 8.43 32.62
C GLN A 314 8.99 8.86 33.77
N LYS A 315 8.88 10.16 34.04
CA LYS A 315 7.99 10.72 35.06
C LYS A 315 6.53 10.71 34.59
N PRO A 316 5.55 10.85 35.49
CA PRO A 316 4.15 11.05 35.10
C PRO A 316 4.00 12.17 34.09
N PHE A 317 3.11 12.00 33.11
CA PHE A 317 3.01 12.89 31.94
C PHE A 317 2.98 14.39 32.27
N SER A 318 2.21 14.80 33.29
CA SER A 318 2.13 16.19 33.73
C SER A 318 3.44 16.74 34.31
N GLU A 319 4.18 15.89 35.03
CA GLU A 319 5.48 16.25 35.61
C GLU A 319 6.55 16.31 34.51
N ALA A 320 6.59 15.30 33.63
CA ALA A 320 7.49 15.27 32.48
C ALA A 320 7.32 16.52 31.59
N LYS A 321 6.07 16.93 31.33
CA LYS A 321 5.77 18.15 30.56
C LYS A 321 6.35 19.40 31.20
N ALA A 322 6.09 19.62 32.49
CA ALA A 322 6.55 20.80 33.21
C ALA A 322 8.09 20.86 33.29
N GLU A 323 8.71 19.70 33.50
CA GLU A 323 10.16 19.59 33.61
C GLU A 323 10.87 19.71 32.27
N LEU A 324 10.31 19.15 31.17
CA LEU A 324 10.83 19.37 29.83
C LEU A 324 10.70 20.82 29.40
N THR A 325 9.57 21.49 29.66
CA THR A 325 9.45 22.94 29.43
C THR A 325 10.55 23.70 30.19
N SER A 326 10.78 23.36 31.45
CA SER A 326 11.85 23.97 32.24
C SER A 326 13.26 23.67 31.68
N TRP A 327 13.49 22.44 31.20
CA TRP A 327 14.77 22.01 30.61
C TRP A 327 15.05 22.71 29.26
N ILE A 328 14.01 22.92 28.45
CA ILE A 328 14.08 23.69 27.19
C ILE A 328 14.50 25.14 27.50
N LEU A 329 13.85 25.78 28.48
CA LEU A 329 14.08 27.19 28.83
C LEU A 329 15.43 27.47 29.53
N ARG A 330 16.24 26.45 29.83
CA ARG A 330 17.59 26.64 30.42
C ARG A 330 18.57 27.29 29.47
N ASP A 331 18.32 27.21 28.17
CA ASP A 331 19.19 27.77 27.12
C ASP A 331 18.33 28.38 26.03
N GLU A 332 18.05 29.68 26.18
CA GLU A 332 17.22 30.44 25.24
C GLU A 332 17.76 30.41 23.81
N ASN A 333 19.09 30.31 23.63
CA ASN A 333 19.71 30.28 22.30
C ASN A 333 19.52 28.94 21.58
N ALA A 334 19.19 27.87 22.31
CA ALA A 334 18.95 26.53 21.78
C ALA A 334 17.49 26.09 21.99
N MET A 335 16.59 27.02 22.29
CA MET A 335 15.21 26.72 22.67
C MET A 335 14.48 25.92 21.58
N LYS A 336 14.66 26.29 20.31
CA LYS A 336 14.04 25.62 19.17
C LYS A 336 14.57 24.18 19.03
N GLU A 337 15.89 24.03 18.98
CA GLU A 337 16.56 22.74 18.83
C GLU A 337 16.22 21.80 19.99
N ARG A 338 16.17 22.31 21.22
CA ARG A 338 15.75 21.55 22.41
C ARG A 338 14.29 21.14 22.35
N THR A 339 13.40 22.00 21.86
CA THR A 339 11.98 21.67 21.69
C THR A 339 11.78 20.56 20.67
N GLU A 340 12.43 20.68 19.50
CA GLU A 340 12.37 19.67 18.44
C GLU A 340 12.97 18.33 18.90
N THR A 341 14.11 18.37 19.59
CA THR A 341 14.78 17.19 20.14
C THR A 341 13.96 16.51 21.23
N ALA A 342 13.41 17.27 22.17
CA ALA A 342 12.56 16.74 23.23
C ALA A 342 11.28 16.13 22.66
N HIS A 343 10.65 16.80 21.68
CA HIS A 343 9.50 16.29 20.96
C HIS A 343 9.83 14.95 20.29
N GLU A 344 10.90 14.88 19.50
CA GLU A 344 11.31 13.68 18.77
C GLU A 344 11.60 12.49 19.70
N ILE A 345 12.36 12.70 20.78
CA ILE A 345 12.68 11.64 21.73
C ILE A 345 11.41 11.14 22.41
N TRP A 346 10.51 12.04 22.81
CA TRP A 346 9.29 11.66 23.52
C TRP A 346 8.34 10.87 22.62
N VAL A 347 8.05 11.35 21.41
CA VAL A 347 7.17 10.63 20.47
C VAL A 347 7.78 9.31 19.99
N SER A 348 9.11 9.21 19.90
CA SER A 348 9.80 7.94 19.58
C SER A 348 9.76 6.92 20.72
N SER A 349 9.51 7.36 21.97
CA SER A 349 9.49 6.49 23.15
C SER A 349 8.13 5.81 23.40
N THR A 350 7.10 6.14 22.62
CA THR A 350 5.73 5.66 22.84
C THR A 350 5.03 5.28 21.54
N THR A 351 4.18 4.25 21.61
CA THR A 351 3.28 3.86 20.53
C THR A 351 1.83 4.29 20.78
N ASN A 352 1.55 4.92 21.94
CA ASN A 352 0.20 5.32 22.32
C ASN A 352 -0.21 6.61 21.57
N GLU A 353 -1.21 6.50 20.68
CA GLU A 353 -1.69 7.61 19.85
C GLU A 353 -2.14 8.83 20.67
N ARG A 354 -2.78 8.62 21.83
CA ARG A 354 -3.21 9.72 22.70
C ARG A 354 -2.01 10.44 23.32
N THR A 355 -1.01 9.71 23.78
CA THR A 355 0.23 10.32 24.28
C THR A 355 0.91 11.13 23.17
N ILE A 356 0.98 10.60 21.95
CA ILE A 356 1.55 11.31 20.81
C ILE A 356 0.79 12.62 20.54
N GLN A 357 -0.54 12.58 20.51
CA GLN A 357 -1.38 13.78 20.35
C GLN A 357 -1.08 14.84 21.42
N GLU A 358 -1.00 14.44 22.69
CA GLU A 358 -0.75 15.35 23.81
C GLU A 358 0.68 15.93 23.76
N VAL A 359 1.68 15.14 23.33
CA VAL A 359 3.08 15.60 23.13
C VAL A 359 3.18 16.57 21.97
N CYS A 360 2.56 16.29 20.82
CA CYS A 360 2.55 17.22 19.68
C CYS A 360 1.88 18.55 20.04
N ALA A 361 0.73 18.51 20.72
CA ALA A 361 0.05 19.71 21.19
C ALA A 361 0.91 20.54 22.16
N TRP A 362 1.67 19.89 23.03
CA TRP A 362 2.61 20.57 23.92
C TRP A 362 3.77 21.22 23.16
N ALA A 363 4.43 20.48 22.27
CA ALA A 363 5.58 20.99 21.52
C ALA A 363 5.18 22.18 20.64
N TRP A 364 4.04 22.10 19.94
CA TRP A 364 3.53 23.22 19.13
C TRP A 364 3.13 24.42 19.98
N GLY A 365 2.59 24.21 21.19
CA GLY A 365 2.28 25.30 22.12
C GLY A 365 3.53 26.09 22.53
N ILE A 366 4.66 25.41 22.77
CA ILE A 366 5.94 26.06 23.11
C ILE A 366 6.45 26.92 21.95
N VAL A 367 6.38 26.41 20.72
CA VAL A 367 6.88 27.13 19.53
C VAL A 367 6.08 28.42 19.29
N VAL A 368 4.77 28.40 19.53
CA VAL A 368 3.92 29.59 19.37
C VAL A 368 4.20 30.68 20.41
N GLU A 369 4.64 30.31 21.62
CA GLU A 369 5.01 31.28 22.66
C GLU A 369 6.42 31.88 22.49
N ALA A 370 7.24 31.26 21.63
CA ALA A 370 8.63 31.65 21.38
C ALA A 370 8.79 32.66 20.22
N VAL A 371 7.76 32.81 19.37
CA VAL A 371 7.70 33.73 18.22
C VAL A 371 6.91 34.97 18.61
#